data_AF-A0A8T1NUW9-F1
#
_entry.id   AF-A0A8T1NUW9-F1
#
_cell.length_a   1.000
_cell.length_b   1.000
_cell.length_c   1.000
_cell.angle_alpha   90.00
_cell.angle_beta   90.00
_cell.angle_gamma   90.00
#
_symmetry.space_group_name_H-M   'P 1'
#
loop_
_entity.id
_entity.type
_entity.pdbx_description
1 polymer ?
#
loop_
_entity_poly.entity_id
_entity_poly.type
_entity_poly.pdbx_seq_one_letter_code
_entity_poly.pdbx_strand_id
1 'polypeptide(L)'
;MTLLEVIENASVSSEPLASQSEYPIVLNPDDVLPNLRPKFESPNLVSLVNPVVGWQISKTDSEVIDLGKNFFTKLNRKLKNPNDFDKDEFIRILNQFLEKIREKAGVSIGIDSSDKGYTVALIEKLGSVMGKDVAGLVLDACVVLETWELVEALIVNGHVEHSCYSTLVNKLVMKKMSHLICVCIKHASDLGASEILCILKYFLCPPKDAYGSMVNVRKEWEKQALSAIERASDKGLTGKKARLAKDASISLMMAHDGFSAPELCLHYLLASSNVDAVVLASSISKLNGKEMMSLIRYLGKWLKKYERFPQAVPCSEATSKLGLKVCCWIPKLEDVVNWVGLVLDEKFSSLVLHPEFHEELRSMEGMVSSLALEARNSA
;
A
#
# COMPACT_ATOMS: atom_id res chain seq x y z
N MET A 1 27.45 33.81 -9.52
CA MET A 1 26.20 33.12 -9.23
C MET A 1 26.56 31.73 -8.77
N THR A 2 26.25 31.41 -7.53
CA THR A 2 26.54 30.09 -6.95
C THR A 2 25.49 29.08 -7.36
N LEU A 3 25.81 27.78 -7.32
CA LEU A 3 24.85 26.70 -7.62
C LEU A 3 23.60 26.80 -6.73
N LEU A 4 23.78 27.24 -5.47
CA LEU A 4 22.71 27.47 -4.50
C LEU A 4 21.77 28.60 -4.93
N GLU A 5 22.31 29.73 -5.39
CA GLU A 5 21.50 30.83 -5.92
C GLU A 5 20.75 30.43 -7.20
N VAL A 6 21.32 29.56 -8.05
CA VAL A 6 20.64 29.06 -9.25
C VAL A 6 19.47 28.15 -8.87
N ILE A 7 19.63 27.31 -7.85
CA ILE A 7 18.57 26.41 -7.35
C ILE A 7 17.45 27.20 -6.65
N GLU A 8 17.77 28.19 -5.82
CA GLU A 8 16.78 29.06 -5.17
C GLU A 8 15.99 29.87 -6.20
N ASN A 9 16.65 30.43 -7.22
CA ASN A 9 15.93 31.19 -8.24
C ASN A 9 15.04 30.30 -9.13
N ALA A 10 15.41 29.03 -9.33
CA ALA A 10 14.57 28.07 -10.03
C ALA A 10 13.33 27.69 -9.21
N SER A 11 13.46 27.55 -7.88
CA SER A 11 12.34 27.19 -7.00
C SER A 11 11.34 28.33 -6.79
N VAL A 12 11.77 29.59 -6.86
CA VAL A 12 10.88 30.77 -6.76
C VAL A 12 10.04 30.97 -8.02
N SER A 13 10.46 30.40 -9.15
CA SER A 13 9.76 30.52 -10.45
C SER A 13 8.72 29.42 -10.73
N SER A 14 8.57 28.43 -9.85
CA SER A 14 7.54 27.41 -10.02
C SER A 14 6.19 27.93 -9.53
N GLU A 15 5.42 28.53 -10.44
CA GLU A 15 3.95 28.52 -10.31
C GLU A 15 3.48 27.07 -10.08
N PRO A 16 2.39 26.85 -9.32
CA PRO A 16 1.84 25.51 -9.13
C PRO A 16 1.39 24.98 -10.49
N LEU A 17 2.24 24.17 -11.11
CA LEU A 17 1.93 23.47 -12.35
C LEU A 17 0.83 22.43 -12.07
N ALA A 18 -0.41 22.89 -12.13
CA ALA A 18 -1.56 22.07 -12.48
C ALA A 18 -1.52 21.71 -13.98
N SER A 19 -0.33 21.51 -14.55
CA SER A 19 -0.18 21.04 -15.92
C SER A 19 -0.37 19.53 -15.90
N GLN A 20 -1.50 19.08 -16.43
CA GLN A 20 -1.62 17.73 -16.99
C GLN A 20 -0.35 17.50 -17.82
N SER A 21 0.45 16.50 -17.44
CA SER A 21 1.69 16.20 -18.17
C SER A 21 1.30 15.85 -19.60
N GLU A 22 1.87 16.53 -20.60
CA GLU A 22 1.62 16.18 -22.00
C GLU A 22 2.15 14.78 -22.37
N TYR A 23 2.96 14.19 -21.48
CA TYR A 23 3.67 12.92 -21.66
C TYR A 23 3.59 12.06 -20.38
N PRO A 24 2.46 11.37 -20.13
CA PRO A 24 2.26 10.62 -18.89
C PRO A 24 2.86 9.19 -18.91
N ILE A 25 3.64 8.82 -19.93
CA ILE A 25 4.09 7.43 -20.19
C ILE A 25 5.61 7.29 -20.00
N VAL A 26 6.04 6.11 -19.53
CA VAL A 26 7.45 5.72 -19.51
C VAL A 26 7.93 5.54 -20.96
N LEU A 27 8.76 6.45 -21.44
CA LEU A 27 9.32 6.42 -22.79
C LEU A 27 10.37 5.31 -22.92
N ASN A 28 10.38 4.61 -24.05
CA ASN A 28 11.42 3.63 -24.34
C ASN A 28 12.75 4.34 -24.65
N PRO A 29 13.82 4.19 -23.84
CA PRO A 29 15.09 4.87 -24.07
C PRO A 29 15.93 4.22 -25.18
N ASP A 30 15.62 2.97 -25.57
CA ASP A 30 16.48 2.17 -26.45
C ASP A 30 16.62 2.80 -27.85
N ASP A 31 15.57 3.45 -28.33
CA ASP A 31 15.57 4.17 -29.62
C ASP A 31 16.12 5.60 -29.50
N VAL A 32 16.21 6.13 -28.28
CA VAL A 32 16.55 7.54 -28.01
C VAL A 32 18.04 7.71 -27.79
N LEU A 33 18.64 6.89 -26.91
CA LEU A 33 20.03 7.03 -26.50
C LEU A 33 21.03 6.99 -27.67
N PRO A 34 20.88 6.12 -28.68
CA PRO A 34 21.80 6.08 -29.83
C PRO A 34 21.71 7.33 -30.73
N ASN A 35 20.59 8.05 -30.70
CA ASN A 35 20.32 9.20 -31.55
C ASN A 35 20.70 10.54 -30.89
N LEU A 36 21.07 10.52 -29.61
CA LEU A 36 21.53 11.71 -28.89
C LEU A 36 22.91 12.14 -29.41
N ARG A 37 22.99 13.36 -29.92
CA ARG A 37 24.23 14.00 -30.35
C ARG A 37 24.41 15.36 -29.68
N PRO A 38 25.65 15.80 -29.40
CA PRO A 38 25.90 17.14 -28.90
C PRO A 38 25.26 18.19 -29.83
N LYS A 39 24.61 19.20 -29.24
CA LYS A 39 24.05 20.33 -30.01
C LYS A 39 25.15 21.13 -30.72
N PHE A 40 26.37 21.09 -30.17
CA PHE A 40 27.54 21.82 -30.66
C PHE A 40 28.67 20.84 -30.97
N GLU A 41 29.31 20.99 -32.14
CA GLU A 41 30.44 20.15 -32.57
C GLU A 41 31.68 20.33 -31.68
N SER A 42 31.83 21.51 -31.06
CA SER A 42 32.86 21.81 -30.08
C SER A 42 32.25 21.96 -28.68
N PRO A 43 32.31 20.93 -27.81
CA PRO A 43 31.82 21.06 -26.44
C PRO A 43 32.59 22.18 -25.71
N ASN A 44 31.85 23.01 -25.00
CA ASN A 44 32.47 24.12 -24.27
C ASN A 44 33.18 23.53 -23.04
N LEU A 45 34.51 23.50 -23.06
CA LEU A 45 35.35 22.89 -22.01
C LEU A 45 35.17 23.52 -20.62
N VAL A 46 34.53 24.69 -20.55
CA VAL A 46 34.21 25.41 -19.31
C VAL A 46 32.82 25.03 -18.76
N SER A 47 31.95 24.41 -19.57
CA SER A 47 30.60 24.01 -19.16
C SER A 47 30.60 22.57 -18.65
N LEU A 48 30.07 22.36 -17.44
CA LEU A 48 29.82 21.04 -16.86
C LEU A 48 28.72 20.25 -17.61
N VAL A 49 27.86 20.93 -18.37
CA VAL A 49 26.73 20.32 -19.09
C VAL A 49 26.75 20.78 -20.55
N ASN A 50 26.78 19.83 -21.48
CA ASN A 50 26.64 20.09 -22.91
C ASN A 50 25.22 19.72 -23.35
N PRO A 51 24.45 20.64 -23.94
CA PRO A 51 23.11 20.32 -24.42
C PRO A 51 23.18 19.30 -25.58
N VAL A 52 22.27 18.34 -25.55
CA VAL A 52 22.10 17.27 -26.56
C VAL A 52 20.86 17.53 -27.41
N VAL A 53 20.91 17.10 -28.67
CA VAL A 53 19.81 17.10 -29.63
C VAL A 53 19.63 15.70 -30.23
N GLY A 54 18.52 15.45 -30.91
CA GLY A 54 18.21 14.13 -31.49
C GLY A 54 17.25 13.29 -30.64
N TRP A 55 16.80 13.83 -29.50
CA TRP A 55 15.67 13.26 -28.76
C TRP A 55 14.39 13.36 -29.60
N GLN A 56 13.78 12.22 -29.90
CA GLN A 56 12.49 12.09 -30.57
C GLN A 56 11.69 11.02 -29.85
N ILE A 57 10.38 11.24 -29.71
CA ILE A 57 9.46 10.22 -29.20
C ILE A 57 9.29 9.17 -30.30
N SER A 58 9.41 7.89 -29.95
CA SER A 58 9.22 6.81 -30.92
C SER A 58 7.80 6.89 -31.50
N LYS A 59 7.62 6.42 -32.74
CA LYS A 59 6.30 6.40 -33.37
C LYS A 59 5.28 5.62 -32.52
N THR A 60 5.72 4.50 -31.95
CA THR A 60 4.91 3.67 -31.05
C THR A 60 4.49 4.44 -29.82
N ASP A 61 5.42 5.11 -29.13
CA ASP A 61 5.11 5.90 -27.93
C ASP A 61 4.14 7.04 -28.25
N SER A 62 4.33 7.73 -29.39
CA SER A 62 3.40 8.78 -29.84
C SER A 62 1.99 8.25 -30.06
N GLU A 63 1.85 7.09 -30.71
CA GLU A 63 0.55 6.46 -30.95
C GLU A 63 -0.13 6.04 -29.63
N VAL A 64 0.64 5.52 -28.67
CA VAL A 64 0.13 5.16 -27.34
C VAL A 64 -0.31 6.41 -26.55
N ILE A 65 0.48 7.50 -26.60
CA ILE A 65 0.11 8.78 -25.99
C ILE A 65 -1.22 9.30 -26.55
N ASP A 66 -1.39 9.24 -27.88
CA ASP A 66 -2.63 9.67 -28.53
C ASP A 66 -3.83 8.78 -28.14
N LEU A 67 -3.63 7.47 -28.02
CA LEU A 67 -4.66 6.56 -27.48
C LEU A 67 -5.04 6.95 -26.05
N GLY A 68 -4.06 7.23 -25.19
CA GLY A 68 -4.26 7.65 -23.80
C GLY A 68 -5.06 8.96 -23.70
N LYS A 69 -4.67 9.99 -24.46
CA LYS A 69 -5.37 11.29 -24.51
C LYS A 69 -6.82 11.17 -24.97
N ASN A 70 -7.05 10.38 -26.02
CA ASN A 70 -8.39 10.13 -26.55
C ASN A 70 -9.27 9.36 -25.55
N PHE A 71 -8.72 8.33 -24.92
CA PHE A 71 -9.43 7.55 -23.91
C PHE A 71 -9.74 8.39 -22.67
N PHE A 72 -8.78 9.17 -22.16
CA PHE A 72 -8.97 10.07 -21.02
C PHE A 72 -10.13 11.04 -21.27
N THR A 73 -10.13 11.71 -22.42
CA THR A 73 -11.19 12.65 -22.79
C THR A 73 -12.56 11.98 -22.86
N LYS A 74 -12.61 10.77 -23.45
CA LYS A 74 -13.84 9.98 -23.58
C LYS A 74 -14.37 9.53 -22.21
N LEU A 75 -13.52 8.99 -21.35
CA LEU A 75 -13.89 8.50 -20.03
C LEU A 75 -14.31 9.66 -19.11
N ASN A 76 -13.56 10.76 -19.11
CA ASN A 76 -13.85 11.94 -18.30
C ASN A 76 -15.21 12.55 -18.67
N ARG A 77 -15.53 12.61 -19.97
CA ARG A 77 -16.87 13.06 -20.42
C ARG A 77 -17.99 12.14 -19.92
N LYS A 78 -17.78 10.82 -19.92
CA LYS A 78 -18.78 9.86 -19.43
C LYS A 78 -18.97 9.92 -17.93
N LEU A 79 -17.90 10.07 -17.15
CA LEU A 79 -17.97 10.18 -15.69
C LEU A 79 -18.70 11.45 -15.20
N LYS A 80 -18.73 12.52 -16.00
CA LYS A 80 -19.54 13.72 -15.69
C LYS A 80 -21.04 13.45 -15.72
N ASN A 81 -21.51 12.44 -16.46
CA ASN A 81 -22.92 12.07 -16.60
C ASN A 81 -23.13 10.59 -16.22
N PRO A 82 -23.06 10.24 -14.92
CA PRO A 82 -23.06 8.85 -14.47
C PRO A 82 -24.37 8.09 -14.70
N ASN A 83 -25.49 8.77 -14.94
CA ASN A 83 -26.79 8.11 -15.13
C ASN A 83 -26.88 7.25 -16.40
N ASP A 84 -26.08 7.55 -17.43
CA ASP A 84 -26.05 6.84 -18.70
C ASP A 84 -24.76 6.01 -18.88
N PHE A 85 -23.97 5.86 -17.82
CA PHE A 85 -22.68 5.17 -17.86
C PHE A 85 -22.62 4.05 -16.83
N ASP A 86 -22.84 2.83 -17.30
CA ASP A 86 -22.84 1.63 -16.46
C ASP A 86 -21.49 0.88 -16.45
N LYS A 87 -21.43 -0.16 -15.61
CA LYS A 87 -20.26 -1.01 -15.42
C LYS A 87 -19.87 -1.74 -16.72
N ASP A 88 -20.82 -2.24 -17.49
CA ASP A 88 -20.53 -3.02 -18.70
C ASP A 88 -19.97 -2.12 -19.80
N GLU A 89 -20.51 -0.92 -19.95
CA GLU A 89 -19.98 0.07 -20.87
C GLU A 89 -18.56 0.50 -20.48
N PHE A 90 -18.29 0.73 -19.19
CA PHE A 90 -16.96 1.05 -18.69
C PHE A 90 -15.95 -0.05 -19.02
N ILE A 91 -16.25 -1.29 -18.68
CA ILE A 91 -15.39 -2.44 -18.96
C ILE A 91 -15.13 -2.56 -20.47
N ARG A 92 -16.16 -2.39 -21.29
CA ARG A 92 -16.03 -2.43 -22.75
C ARG A 92 -15.08 -1.36 -23.27
N ILE A 93 -15.20 -0.10 -22.84
CA ILE A 93 -14.32 0.96 -23.33
C ILE A 93 -12.88 0.82 -22.81
N LEU A 94 -12.71 0.32 -21.59
CA LEU A 94 -11.39 0.06 -21.00
C LEU A 94 -10.68 -1.08 -21.74
N ASN A 95 -11.37 -2.19 -21.98
CA ASN A 95 -10.80 -3.31 -22.74
C ASN A 95 -10.44 -2.90 -24.17
N GLN A 96 -11.31 -2.16 -24.86
CA GLN A 96 -11.00 -1.62 -26.19
C GLN A 96 -9.75 -0.73 -26.22
N PHE A 97 -9.52 0.05 -25.16
CA PHE A 97 -8.33 0.88 -25.04
C PHE A 97 -7.08 0.04 -24.77
N LEU A 98 -7.15 -0.88 -23.82
CA LEU A 98 -6.03 -1.76 -23.46
C LEU A 98 -5.65 -2.72 -24.58
N GLU A 99 -6.60 -3.25 -25.36
CA GLU A 99 -6.30 -4.07 -26.54
C GLU A 99 -5.53 -3.28 -27.60
N LYS A 100 -5.89 -2.02 -27.85
CA LYS A 100 -5.14 -1.19 -28.80
C LYS A 100 -3.71 -0.96 -28.34
N ILE A 101 -3.50 -0.77 -27.04
CA ILE A 101 -2.15 -0.68 -26.48
C ILE A 101 -1.43 -2.02 -26.64
N ARG A 102 -2.09 -3.13 -26.35
CA ARG A 102 -1.54 -4.49 -26.47
C ARG A 102 -1.02 -4.76 -27.89
N GLU A 103 -1.83 -4.46 -28.91
CA GLU A 103 -1.47 -4.62 -30.32
C GLU A 103 -0.23 -3.82 -30.70
N LYS A 104 -0.09 -2.61 -30.14
CA LYS A 104 1.05 -1.71 -30.40
C LYS A 104 2.31 -2.10 -29.63
N ALA A 105 2.15 -2.52 -28.38
CA ALA A 105 3.24 -2.92 -27.50
C ALA A 105 3.71 -4.37 -27.74
N GLY A 106 2.98 -5.16 -28.53
CA GLY A 106 3.34 -6.56 -28.83
C GLY A 106 3.21 -7.51 -27.64
N VAL A 107 2.33 -7.20 -26.68
CA VAL A 107 2.21 -7.96 -25.43
C VAL A 107 1.23 -9.13 -25.59
N SER A 108 1.66 -10.34 -25.21
CA SER A 108 0.80 -11.51 -25.18
C SER A 108 0.02 -11.61 -23.86
N ILE A 109 -1.28 -11.92 -23.93
CA ILE A 109 -2.13 -12.21 -22.77
C ILE A 109 -2.54 -13.68 -22.87
N GLY A 110 -2.28 -14.44 -21.81
CA GLY A 110 -2.52 -15.88 -21.76
C GLY A 110 -3.95 -16.28 -21.36
N ILE A 111 -4.89 -15.36 -21.41
CA ILE A 111 -6.28 -15.54 -20.98
C ILE A 111 -7.20 -15.16 -22.15
N ASP A 112 -8.29 -15.89 -22.31
CA ASP A 112 -9.29 -15.61 -23.34
C ASP A 112 -10.12 -14.36 -23.00
N SER A 113 -10.49 -13.59 -24.02
CA SER A 113 -11.30 -12.36 -23.87
C SER A 113 -12.68 -12.56 -23.23
N SER A 114 -13.21 -13.80 -23.25
CA SER A 114 -14.47 -14.17 -22.61
C SER A 114 -14.35 -14.46 -21.11
N ASP A 115 -13.11 -14.55 -20.57
CA ASP A 115 -12.89 -14.79 -19.15
C ASP A 115 -13.24 -13.54 -18.31
N LYS A 116 -13.84 -13.76 -17.14
CA LYS A 116 -14.19 -12.69 -16.20
C LYS A 116 -12.95 -11.95 -15.66
N GLY A 117 -11.80 -12.62 -15.60
CA GLY A 117 -10.52 -12.05 -15.18
C GLY A 117 -9.77 -11.31 -16.29
N TYR A 118 -10.31 -11.26 -17.51
CA TYR A 118 -9.61 -10.72 -18.67
C TYR A 118 -9.17 -9.26 -18.48
N THR A 119 -10.07 -8.41 -17.99
CA THR A 119 -9.78 -7.00 -17.72
C THR A 119 -8.69 -6.81 -16.66
N VAL A 120 -8.69 -7.66 -15.63
CA VAL A 120 -7.64 -7.65 -14.59
C VAL A 120 -6.29 -7.99 -15.21
N ALA A 121 -6.23 -9.04 -16.03
CA ALA A 121 -5.00 -9.43 -16.71
C ALA A 121 -4.48 -8.37 -17.69
N LEU A 122 -5.39 -7.64 -18.36
CA LEU A 122 -5.01 -6.48 -19.17
C LEU A 122 -4.35 -5.39 -18.33
N ILE A 123 -4.94 -5.04 -17.17
CA ILE A 123 -4.35 -4.04 -16.25
C ILE A 123 -2.99 -4.50 -15.73
N GLU A 124 -2.88 -5.75 -15.27
CA GLU A 124 -1.61 -6.33 -14.78
C GLU A 124 -0.48 -6.24 -15.80
N LYS A 125 -0.78 -6.40 -17.09
CA LYS A 125 0.22 -6.43 -18.16
C LYS A 125 0.48 -5.07 -18.79
N LEU A 126 -0.51 -4.20 -18.86
CA LEU A 126 -0.48 -2.97 -19.66
C LEU A 126 -0.69 -1.70 -18.83
N GLY A 127 -0.99 -1.81 -17.54
CA GLY A 127 -1.31 -0.66 -16.70
C GLY A 127 -0.18 0.36 -16.60
N SER A 128 1.08 -0.09 -16.66
CA SER A 128 2.27 0.80 -16.71
C SER A 128 2.32 1.67 -17.97
N VAL A 129 1.65 1.26 -19.05
CA VAL A 129 1.64 1.94 -20.34
C VAL A 129 0.51 2.97 -20.44
N MET A 130 -0.52 2.89 -19.58
CA MET A 130 -1.65 3.81 -19.60
C MET A 130 -1.24 5.25 -19.24
N GLY A 131 -0.17 5.39 -18.47
CA GLY A 131 0.25 6.65 -17.87
C GLY A 131 -0.60 7.06 -16.67
N LYS A 132 -0.04 7.93 -15.83
CA LYS A 132 -0.57 8.24 -14.49
C LYS A 132 -1.96 8.88 -14.52
N ASP A 133 -2.18 9.87 -15.37
CA ASP A 133 -3.46 10.58 -15.47
C ASP A 133 -4.60 9.65 -15.89
N VAL A 134 -4.33 8.74 -16.84
CA VAL A 134 -5.30 7.75 -17.30
C VAL A 134 -5.56 6.73 -16.20
N ALA A 135 -4.53 6.22 -15.53
CA ALA A 135 -4.67 5.28 -14.43
C ALA A 135 -5.50 5.88 -13.28
N GLY A 136 -5.27 7.15 -12.92
CA GLY A 136 -6.06 7.87 -11.93
C GLY A 136 -7.53 8.00 -12.33
N LEU A 137 -7.82 8.33 -13.59
CA LEU A 137 -9.19 8.43 -14.08
C LEU A 137 -9.90 7.06 -14.13
N VAL A 138 -9.17 6.00 -14.49
CA VAL A 138 -9.68 4.62 -14.46
C VAL A 138 -9.97 4.21 -13.03
N LEU A 139 -9.09 4.51 -12.08
CA LEU A 139 -9.32 4.26 -10.66
C LEU A 139 -10.60 4.97 -10.17
N ASP A 140 -10.78 6.24 -10.52
CA ASP A 140 -11.99 6.99 -10.15
C ASP A 140 -13.25 6.35 -10.74
N ALA A 141 -13.22 5.95 -12.01
CA ALA A 141 -14.32 5.21 -12.63
C ALA A 141 -14.61 3.89 -11.88
N CYS A 142 -13.57 3.13 -11.56
CA CYS A 142 -13.70 1.87 -10.84
C CYS A 142 -14.38 2.06 -9.47
N VAL A 143 -14.04 3.12 -8.75
CA VAL A 143 -14.65 3.40 -7.44
C VAL A 143 -16.09 3.90 -7.58
N VAL A 144 -16.39 4.73 -8.59
CA VAL A 144 -17.76 5.22 -8.86
C VAL A 144 -18.70 4.09 -9.27
N LEU A 145 -18.22 3.18 -10.12
CA LEU A 145 -18.98 2.05 -10.67
C LEU A 145 -18.84 0.77 -9.84
N GLU A 146 -18.17 0.84 -8.68
CA GLU A 146 -18.00 -0.27 -7.75
C GLU A 146 -17.39 -1.54 -8.38
N THR A 147 -16.40 -1.35 -9.25
CA THR A 147 -15.59 -2.44 -9.83
C THR A 147 -14.37 -2.72 -8.96
N TRP A 148 -14.62 -3.22 -7.75
CA TRP A 148 -13.63 -3.39 -6.70
C TRP A 148 -12.46 -4.31 -7.08
N GLU A 149 -12.69 -5.30 -7.94
CA GLU A 149 -11.66 -6.20 -8.44
C GLU A 149 -10.61 -5.45 -9.27
N LEU A 150 -11.02 -4.43 -10.02
CA LEU A 150 -10.11 -3.57 -10.78
C LEU A 150 -9.38 -2.57 -9.87
N VAL A 151 -10.04 -2.10 -8.81
CA VAL A 151 -9.38 -1.26 -7.79
C VAL A 151 -8.24 -2.05 -7.13
N GLU A 152 -8.49 -3.29 -6.73
CA GLU A 152 -7.46 -4.19 -6.20
C GLU A 152 -6.32 -4.38 -7.19
N ALA A 153 -6.63 -4.68 -8.46
CA ALA A 153 -5.62 -4.86 -9.51
C ALA A 153 -4.74 -3.61 -9.69
N LEU A 154 -5.33 -2.41 -9.73
CA LEU A 154 -4.58 -1.17 -9.86
C LEU A 154 -3.64 -0.93 -8.66
N ILE A 155 -4.09 -1.22 -7.43
CA ILE A 155 -3.28 -1.04 -6.23
C ILE A 155 -2.14 -2.07 -6.18
N VAL A 156 -2.44 -3.36 -6.37
CA VAL A 156 -1.47 -4.46 -6.26
C VAL A 156 -0.34 -4.31 -7.29
N ASN A 157 -0.65 -3.81 -8.48
CA ASN A 157 0.33 -3.58 -9.55
C ASN A 157 1.00 -2.20 -9.51
N GLY A 158 0.75 -1.39 -8.47
CA GLY A 158 1.40 -0.09 -8.28
C GLY A 158 1.03 0.96 -9.33
N HIS A 159 -0.18 0.88 -9.89
CA HIS A 159 -0.67 1.84 -10.88
C HIS A 159 -1.41 3.03 -10.26
N VAL A 160 -1.57 3.04 -8.94
CA VAL A 160 -2.18 4.14 -8.19
C VAL A 160 -1.09 5.12 -7.79
N GLU A 161 -1.20 6.36 -8.24
CA GLU A 161 -0.28 7.42 -7.83
C GLU A 161 -0.53 7.85 -6.37
N HIS A 162 0.53 8.31 -5.69
CA HIS A 162 0.49 8.80 -4.32
C HIS A 162 -0.67 9.80 -4.08
N SER A 163 -0.83 10.77 -4.98
CA SER A 163 -1.87 11.81 -4.94
C SER A 163 -3.29 11.25 -4.90
N CYS A 164 -3.52 10.04 -5.42
CA CYS A 164 -4.83 9.40 -5.45
C CYS A 164 -5.22 8.72 -4.12
N TYR A 165 -4.25 8.34 -3.28
CA TYR A 165 -4.55 7.56 -2.07
C TYR A 165 -5.42 8.30 -1.07
N SER A 166 -5.28 9.62 -0.95
CA SER A 166 -6.12 10.42 -0.04
C SER A 166 -7.60 10.28 -0.37
N THR A 167 -7.94 10.48 -1.64
CA THR A 167 -9.32 10.33 -2.11
C THR A 167 -9.78 8.88 -2.08
N LEU A 168 -8.90 7.95 -2.50
CA LEU A 168 -9.21 6.52 -2.52
C LEU A 168 -9.53 5.99 -1.13
N VAL A 169 -8.65 6.18 -0.15
CA VAL A 169 -8.84 5.71 1.23
C VAL A 169 -10.13 6.25 1.82
N ASN A 170 -10.43 7.55 1.63
CA ASN A 170 -11.69 8.14 2.08
C ASN A 170 -12.91 7.45 1.44
N LYS A 171 -12.91 7.23 0.12
CA LYS A 171 -14.01 6.52 -0.57
C LYS A 171 -14.14 5.07 -0.09
N LEU A 172 -13.03 4.36 0.12
CA LEU A 172 -13.02 2.98 0.64
C LEU A 172 -13.56 2.89 2.07
N VAL A 173 -13.23 3.85 2.93
CA VAL A 173 -13.77 3.95 4.29
C VAL A 173 -15.27 4.20 4.25
N MET A 174 -15.74 5.14 3.42
CA MET A 174 -17.17 5.43 3.25
C MET A 174 -17.96 4.20 2.75
N LYS A 175 -17.39 3.46 1.80
CA LYS A 175 -17.97 2.23 1.24
C LYS A 175 -17.70 0.99 2.08
N LYS A 176 -16.95 1.13 3.19
CA LYS A 176 -16.59 0.05 4.14
C LYS A 176 -15.86 -1.11 3.47
N MET A 177 -14.98 -0.79 2.53
CA MET A 177 -14.19 -1.77 1.77
C MET A 177 -12.92 -2.15 2.54
N SER A 178 -13.07 -2.75 3.73
CA SER A 178 -11.95 -3.03 4.66
C SER A 178 -10.81 -3.84 4.04
N HIS A 179 -11.12 -4.82 3.18
CA HIS A 179 -10.10 -5.61 2.52
C HIS A 179 -9.25 -4.78 1.55
N LEU A 180 -9.87 -3.86 0.79
CA LEU A 180 -9.14 -2.95 -0.10
C LEU A 180 -8.32 -1.93 0.70
N ILE A 181 -8.78 -1.49 1.87
CA ILE A 181 -7.96 -0.66 2.76
C ILE A 181 -6.71 -1.43 3.19
N CYS A 182 -6.83 -2.72 3.51
CA CYS A 182 -5.68 -3.56 3.80
C CYS A 182 -4.76 -3.70 2.59
N VAL A 183 -5.30 -3.81 1.37
CA VAL A 183 -4.51 -3.83 0.13
C VAL A 183 -3.76 -2.51 -0.06
N CYS A 184 -4.38 -1.35 0.20
CA CYS A 184 -3.68 -0.06 0.20
C CYS A 184 -2.49 -0.05 1.15
N ILE A 185 -2.67 -0.51 2.40
CA ILE A 185 -1.57 -0.55 3.39
C ILE A 185 -0.43 -1.45 2.93
N LYS A 186 -0.74 -2.56 2.25
CA LYS A 186 0.25 -3.54 1.80
C LYS A 186 1.09 -3.07 0.62
N HIS A 187 0.51 -2.27 -0.27
CA HIS A 187 1.07 -1.99 -1.60
C HIS A 187 1.38 -0.51 -1.84
N ALA A 188 0.79 0.42 -1.09
CA ALA A 188 1.16 1.82 -1.18
C ALA A 188 2.62 1.98 -0.74
N SER A 189 3.39 2.71 -1.55
CA SER A 189 4.79 3.05 -1.27
C SER A 189 4.94 4.00 -0.08
N ASP A 190 3.96 4.89 0.09
CA ASP A 190 4.01 6.02 1.01
C ASP A 190 2.58 6.50 1.28
N LEU A 191 1.96 6.05 2.37
CA LEU A 191 0.69 6.64 2.82
C LEU A 191 1.00 7.91 3.63
N GLY A 192 0.32 9.01 3.30
CA GLY A 192 0.45 10.26 4.05
C GLY A 192 -0.30 10.23 5.40
N ALA A 193 -0.12 11.30 6.18
CA ALA A 193 -0.66 11.38 7.54
C ALA A 193 -2.20 11.42 7.55
N SER A 194 -2.83 12.01 6.53
CA SER A 194 -4.29 12.02 6.40
C SER A 194 -4.84 10.61 6.15
N GLU A 195 -4.16 9.84 5.31
CA GLU A 195 -4.56 8.47 4.94
C GLU A 195 -4.40 7.56 6.15
N ILE A 196 -3.24 7.61 6.82
CA ILE A 196 -2.96 6.81 8.01
C ILE A 196 -3.93 7.16 9.14
N LEU A 197 -4.19 8.45 9.38
CA LEU A 197 -5.19 8.87 10.36
C LEU A 197 -6.58 8.30 10.05
N CYS A 198 -7.01 8.35 8.79
CA CYS A 198 -8.30 7.83 8.36
C CYS A 198 -8.41 6.31 8.59
N ILE A 199 -7.36 5.58 8.23
CA ILE A 199 -7.23 4.13 8.43
C ILE A 199 -7.26 3.77 9.92
N LEU A 200 -6.47 4.46 10.74
CA LEU A 200 -6.41 4.25 12.18
C LEU A 200 -7.78 4.44 12.82
N LYS A 201 -8.43 5.57 12.57
CA LYS A 201 -9.77 5.85 13.10
C LYS A 201 -10.78 4.78 12.71
N TYR A 202 -10.74 4.36 11.45
CA TYR A 202 -11.65 3.35 10.92
C TYR A 202 -11.48 1.99 11.59
N PHE A 203 -10.25 1.52 11.81
CA PHE A 203 -10.04 0.20 12.44
C PHE A 203 -10.04 0.22 13.97
N LEU A 204 -9.67 1.33 14.61
CA LEU A 204 -9.71 1.48 16.08
C LEU A 204 -11.14 1.66 16.62
N CYS A 205 -12.01 2.28 15.81
CA CYS A 205 -13.40 2.56 16.16
C CYS A 205 -14.34 2.32 14.95
N PRO A 206 -14.43 1.08 14.45
CA PRO A 206 -15.22 0.78 13.26
C PRO A 206 -16.71 1.05 13.48
N PRO A 207 -17.43 1.56 12.46
CA PRO A 207 -18.88 1.67 12.52
C PRO A 207 -19.51 0.27 12.56
N LYS A 208 -20.69 0.13 13.20
CA LYS A 208 -21.33 -1.16 13.49
C LYS A 208 -21.54 -2.04 12.24
N ASP A 209 -21.77 -1.43 11.09
CA ASP A 209 -22.01 -2.07 9.81
C ASP A 209 -20.73 -2.33 8.99
N ALA A 210 -19.56 -1.84 9.40
CA ALA A 210 -18.29 -2.15 8.76
C ALA A 210 -17.74 -3.54 9.11
N TYR A 211 -18.14 -4.10 10.26
CA TYR A 211 -17.59 -5.36 10.76
C TYR A 211 -17.72 -6.51 9.75
N GLY A 212 -18.82 -6.58 8.99
CA GLY A 212 -19.02 -7.61 7.98
C GLY A 212 -17.90 -7.68 6.94
N SER A 213 -17.40 -6.53 6.50
CA SER A 213 -16.29 -6.47 5.54
C SER A 213 -14.94 -6.92 6.13
N MET A 214 -14.75 -6.74 7.44
CA MET A 214 -13.55 -7.14 8.18
C MET A 214 -13.52 -8.65 8.47
N VAL A 215 -14.69 -9.32 8.49
CA VAL A 215 -14.78 -10.77 8.65
C VAL A 215 -14.02 -11.51 7.54
N ASN A 216 -13.97 -10.96 6.32
CA ASN A 216 -13.20 -11.57 5.23
C ASN A 216 -11.69 -11.56 5.52
N VAL A 217 -11.18 -10.47 6.09
CA VAL A 217 -9.79 -10.39 6.54
C VAL A 217 -9.52 -11.43 7.61
N ARG A 218 -10.42 -11.55 8.60
CA ARG A 218 -10.32 -12.57 9.65
C ARG A 218 -10.30 -14.00 9.09
N LYS A 219 -11.19 -14.32 8.14
CA LYS A 219 -11.25 -15.64 7.50
C LYS A 219 -9.95 -15.97 6.75
N GLU A 220 -9.32 -14.99 6.12
CA GLU A 220 -8.02 -15.21 5.47
C GLU A 220 -6.91 -15.49 6.51
N TRP A 221 -6.86 -14.73 7.61
CA TRP A 221 -5.93 -15.01 8.72
C TRP A 221 -6.16 -16.42 9.32
N GLU A 222 -7.41 -16.80 9.54
CA GLU A 222 -7.79 -18.13 10.03
C GLU A 222 -7.36 -19.24 9.08
N LYS A 223 -7.64 -19.08 7.78
CA LYS A 223 -7.20 -20.03 6.73
C LYS A 223 -5.69 -20.21 6.72
N GLN A 224 -4.94 -19.12 6.86
CA GLN A 224 -3.47 -19.16 6.89
C GLN A 224 -2.94 -19.83 8.16
N ALA A 225 -3.57 -19.57 9.31
CA ALA A 225 -3.24 -20.23 10.57
C ALA A 225 -3.48 -21.75 10.50
N LEU A 226 -4.63 -22.18 9.97
CA LEU A 226 -4.94 -23.60 9.75
C LEU A 226 -3.92 -24.25 8.81
N SER A 227 -3.60 -23.59 7.70
CA SER A 227 -2.58 -24.09 6.77
C SER A 227 -1.21 -24.23 7.43
N ALA A 228 -0.83 -23.30 8.32
CA ALA A 228 0.42 -23.41 9.06
C ALA A 228 0.44 -24.59 10.04
N ILE A 229 -0.67 -24.89 10.71
CA ILE A 229 -0.81 -26.06 11.58
C ILE A 229 -0.68 -27.36 10.79
N GLU A 230 -1.32 -27.44 9.62
CA GLU A 230 -1.19 -28.59 8.71
C GLU A 230 0.27 -28.79 8.29
N ARG A 231 0.96 -27.71 7.90
CA ARG A 231 2.39 -27.75 7.54
C ARG A 231 3.27 -28.15 8.72
N ALA A 232 2.97 -27.69 9.93
CA ALA A 232 3.74 -28.05 11.11
C ALA A 232 3.55 -29.53 11.53
N SER A 233 2.42 -30.12 11.15
CA SER A 233 2.05 -31.52 11.47
C SER A 233 2.47 -32.51 10.38
N ASP A 234 2.92 -32.03 9.23
CA ASP A 234 3.35 -32.85 8.09
C ASP A 234 4.68 -33.55 8.39
N LYS A 235 4.61 -34.88 8.54
CA LYS A 235 5.78 -35.74 8.80
C LYS A 235 6.76 -35.82 7.61
N GLY A 236 6.34 -35.41 6.41
CA GLY A 236 7.20 -35.32 5.22
C GLY A 236 8.11 -34.11 5.21
N LEU A 237 7.79 -33.05 5.98
CA LEU A 237 8.65 -31.90 6.15
C LEU A 237 9.79 -32.21 7.13
N THR A 238 11.03 -32.00 6.70
CA THR A 238 12.22 -32.28 7.52
C THR A 238 13.15 -31.07 7.64
N GLY A 239 14.05 -31.12 8.62
CA GLY A 239 15.11 -30.13 8.81
C GLY A 239 14.59 -28.70 9.02
N LYS A 240 15.17 -27.75 8.29
CA LYS A 240 14.86 -26.31 8.41
C LYS A 240 13.41 -25.97 8.08
N LYS A 241 12.79 -26.67 7.11
CA LYS A 241 11.40 -26.38 6.70
C LYS A 241 10.40 -26.80 7.79
N ALA A 242 10.66 -27.92 8.47
CA ALA A 242 9.84 -28.35 9.60
C ALA A 242 9.90 -27.37 10.78
N ARG A 243 11.10 -26.84 11.08
CA ARG A 243 11.26 -25.78 12.10
C ARG A 243 10.51 -24.52 11.70
N LEU A 244 10.71 -24.04 10.48
CA LEU A 244 10.00 -22.86 9.96
C LEU A 244 8.48 -23.02 10.00
N ALA A 245 7.95 -24.21 9.70
CA ALA A 245 6.51 -24.47 9.78
C ALA A 245 5.99 -24.41 11.23
N LYS A 246 6.75 -24.93 12.20
CA LYS A 246 6.43 -24.80 13.63
C LYS A 246 6.46 -23.34 14.07
N ASP A 247 7.50 -22.60 13.74
CA ASP A 247 7.65 -21.18 14.11
C ASP A 247 6.52 -20.33 13.50
N ALA A 248 6.17 -20.59 12.24
CA ALA A 248 5.06 -19.94 11.56
C ALA A 248 3.71 -20.29 12.20
N SER A 249 3.49 -21.55 12.62
CA SER A 249 2.25 -21.96 13.29
C SER A 249 2.05 -21.26 14.63
N ILE A 250 3.12 -21.10 15.41
CA ILE A 250 3.10 -20.38 16.70
C ILE A 250 2.82 -18.90 16.43
N SER A 251 3.51 -18.29 15.47
CA SER A 251 3.37 -16.87 15.16
C SER A 251 1.98 -16.53 14.62
N LEU A 252 1.41 -17.39 13.78
CA LEU A 252 0.06 -17.20 13.23
C LEU A 252 -1.02 -17.43 14.28
N MET A 253 -0.87 -18.42 15.15
CA MET A 253 -1.75 -18.60 16.31
C MET A 253 -1.70 -17.35 17.22
N MET A 254 -0.50 -16.85 17.50
CA MET A 254 -0.29 -15.65 18.30
C MET A 254 -1.01 -14.43 17.71
N ALA A 255 -0.87 -14.22 16.40
CA ALA A 255 -1.51 -13.13 15.66
C ALA A 255 -3.04 -13.33 15.53
N HIS A 256 -3.54 -14.55 15.38
CA HIS A 256 -4.97 -14.74 15.19
C HIS A 256 -5.76 -14.69 16.51
N ASP A 257 -5.29 -15.39 17.54
CA ASP A 257 -6.10 -15.65 18.73
C ASP A 257 -6.23 -14.45 19.65
N GLY A 258 -7.45 -14.14 20.11
CA GLY A 258 -7.69 -13.03 21.04
C GLY A 258 -7.71 -11.63 20.40
N PHE A 259 -7.43 -11.57 19.09
CA PHE A 259 -7.65 -10.37 18.28
C PHE A 259 -9.02 -10.40 17.59
N SER A 260 -9.63 -9.23 17.49
CA SER A 260 -10.87 -8.98 16.77
C SER A 260 -10.60 -8.74 15.29
N ALA A 261 -11.65 -8.80 14.45
CA ALA A 261 -11.49 -8.58 13.01
C ALA A 261 -10.88 -7.19 12.64
N PRO A 262 -11.25 -6.08 13.30
CA PRO A 262 -10.58 -4.79 13.08
C PRO A 262 -9.11 -4.79 13.49
N GLU A 263 -8.76 -5.46 14.60
CA GLU A 263 -7.37 -5.56 15.05
C GLU A 263 -6.53 -6.37 14.06
N LEU A 264 -7.06 -7.45 13.47
CA LEU A 264 -6.40 -8.19 12.39
C LEU A 264 -6.15 -7.34 11.13
N CYS A 265 -6.94 -6.28 10.92
CA CYS A 265 -6.68 -5.31 9.86
C CYS A 265 -5.55 -4.34 10.25
N LEU A 266 -5.48 -3.92 11.53
CA LEU A 266 -4.41 -3.08 12.06
C LEU A 266 -3.03 -3.76 12.02
N HIS A 267 -2.98 -5.09 12.01
CA HIS A 267 -1.72 -5.84 11.85
C HIS A 267 -0.94 -5.40 10.63
N TYR A 268 -1.64 -5.17 9.51
CA TYR A 268 -1.02 -4.73 8.27
C TYR A 268 -0.36 -3.36 8.42
N LEU A 269 -0.98 -2.45 9.18
CA LEU A 269 -0.43 -1.11 9.39
C LEU A 269 0.74 -1.15 10.36
N LEU A 270 0.60 -1.91 11.46
CA LEU A 270 1.63 -2.06 12.48
C LEU A 270 2.90 -2.72 11.91
N ALA A 271 2.75 -3.73 11.05
CA ALA A 271 3.86 -4.45 10.42
C ALA A 271 4.39 -3.81 9.12
N SER A 272 3.82 -2.67 8.68
CA SER A 272 4.20 -2.06 7.40
C SER A 272 5.54 -1.35 7.51
N SER A 273 6.48 -1.69 6.63
CA SER A 273 7.75 -0.98 6.47
C SER A 273 7.63 0.32 5.68
N ASN A 274 6.48 0.59 5.08
CA ASN A 274 6.26 1.73 4.19
C ASN A 274 5.69 2.96 4.91
N VAL A 275 5.58 2.90 6.24
CA VAL A 275 5.04 3.97 7.07
C VAL A 275 6.18 4.70 7.75
N ASP A 276 6.36 5.96 7.39
CA ASP A 276 7.34 6.84 8.05
C ASP A 276 6.92 7.14 9.51
N ALA A 277 7.88 7.12 10.42
CA ALA A 277 7.64 7.30 11.85
C ALA A 277 7.08 8.71 12.18
N VAL A 278 7.51 9.76 11.47
CA VAL A 278 7.03 11.13 11.67
C VAL A 278 5.60 11.27 11.16
N VAL A 279 5.30 10.68 10.01
CA VAL A 279 3.94 10.64 9.46
C VAL A 279 2.99 9.87 10.39
N LEU A 280 3.45 8.75 10.94
CA LEU A 280 2.71 7.97 11.93
C LEU A 280 2.48 8.75 13.23
N ALA A 281 3.52 9.38 13.78
CA ALA A 281 3.43 10.20 14.99
C ALA A 281 2.39 11.33 14.83
N SER A 282 2.47 12.06 13.72
CA SER A 282 1.50 13.09 13.34
C SER A 282 0.06 12.56 13.28
N SER A 283 -0.13 11.32 12.82
CA SER A 283 -1.44 10.66 12.78
C SER A 283 -1.92 10.26 14.18
N ILE A 284 -1.07 9.65 15.00
CA ILE A 284 -1.37 9.25 16.39
C ILE A 284 -1.73 10.48 17.23
N SER A 285 -1.04 11.61 17.03
CA SER A 285 -1.30 12.88 17.72
C SER A 285 -2.75 13.38 17.55
N LYS A 286 -3.45 12.95 16.49
CA LYS A 286 -4.81 13.38 16.13
C LYS A 286 -5.92 12.39 16.54
N LEU A 287 -5.56 11.31 17.22
CA LEU A 287 -6.54 10.39 17.80
C LEU A 287 -7.21 10.98 19.03
N ASN A 288 -8.51 10.75 19.19
CA ASN A 288 -9.25 11.11 20.40
C ASN A 288 -9.07 10.07 21.52
N GLY A 289 -9.59 10.34 22.72
CA GLY A 289 -9.40 9.47 23.88
C GLY A 289 -9.90 8.03 23.67
N LYS A 290 -11.04 7.84 23.01
CA LYS A 290 -11.60 6.52 22.71
C LYS A 290 -10.73 5.75 21.71
N GLU A 291 -10.33 6.42 20.62
CA GLU A 291 -9.44 5.84 19.60
C GLU A 291 -8.08 5.48 20.20
N MET A 292 -7.52 6.36 21.03
CA MET A 292 -6.28 6.16 21.75
C MET A 292 -6.37 4.96 22.72
N MET A 293 -7.47 4.86 23.48
CA MET A 293 -7.71 3.70 24.36
C MET A 293 -7.74 2.39 23.58
N SER A 294 -8.43 2.36 22.44
CA SER A 294 -8.44 1.19 21.55
C SER A 294 -7.03 0.82 21.09
N LEU A 295 -6.21 1.82 20.74
CA LEU A 295 -4.84 1.60 20.27
C LEU A 295 -3.95 1.03 21.40
N ILE A 296 -4.01 1.63 22.59
CA ILE A 296 -3.27 1.17 23.78
C ILE A 296 -3.63 -0.28 24.11
N ARG A 297 -4.92 -0.62 24.12
CA ARG A 297 -5.38 -1.99 24.35
C ARG A 297 -4.87 -2.97 23.29
N TYR A 298 -4.90 -2.57 22.02
CA TYR A 298 -4.39 -3.38 20.93
C TYR A 298 -2.88 -3.64 21.06
N LEU A 299 -2.09 -2.61 21.37
CA LEU A 299 -0.64 -2.73 21.62
C LEU A 299 -0.36 -3.56 22.89
N GLY A 300 -1.13 -3.37 23.95
CA GLY A 300 -1.05 -4.16 25.19
C GLY A 300 -1.32 -5.64 24.96
N LYS A 301 -2.26 -6.00 24.08
CA LYS A 301 -2.47 -7.41 23.66
C LYS A 301 -1.22 -7.98 23.02
N TRP A 302 -0.57 -7.24 22.12
CA TRP A 302 0.68 -7.69 21.50
C TRP A 302 1.81 -7.89 22.50
N LEU A 303 2.01 -6.95 23.43
CA LEU A 303 2.99 -7.09 24.50
C LEU A 303 2.74 -8.34 25.34
N LYS A 304 1.47 -8.59 25.71
CA LYS A 304 1.07 -9.79 26.46
C LYS A 304 1.35 -11.08 25.72
N LYS A 305 1.18 -11.06 24.39
CA LYS A 305 1.48 -12.21 23.53
C LYS A 305 2.98 -12.51 23.52
N TYR A 306 3.81 -11.49 23.34
CA TYR A 306 5.27 -11.65 23.36
C TYR A 306 5.80 -12.06 24.73
N GLU A 307 5.25 -11.53 25.82
CA GLU A 307 5.59 -11.98 27.18
C GLU A 307 5.25 -13.46 27.39
N ARG A 308 4.11 -13.92 26.87
CA ARG A 308 3.67 -15.31 27.02
C ARG A 308 4.40 -16.28 26.09
N PHE A 309 4.84 -15.81 24.93
CA PHE A 309 5.45 -16.63 23.88
C PHE A 309 6.78 -16.01 23.41
N PRO A 310 7.81 -15.93 24.28
CA PRO A 310 9.09 -15.32 23.93
C PRO A 310 9.82 -16.04 22.78
N GLN A 311 9.48 -17.31 22.54
CA GLN A 311 9.98 -18.10 21.42
C GLN A 311 9.39 -17.73 20.05
N ALA A 312 8.42 -16.80 19.99
CA ALA A 312 7.82 -16.39 18.73
C ALA A 312 8.80 -15.54 17.91
N VAL A 313 9.33 -16.13 16.84
CA VAL A 313 10.30 -15.49 15.94
C VAL A 313 9.60 -15.00 14.67
N PRO A 314 9.93 -13.82 14.14
CA PRO A 314 9.43 -13.37 12.84
C PRO A 314 9.69 -14.42 11.74
N CYS A 315 8.64 -14.82 11.04
CA CYS A 315 8.69 -15.94 10.10
C CYS A 315 8.36 -15.51 8.65
N SER A 316 8.80 -14.32 8.22
CA SER A 316 8.51 -13.79 6.88
C SER A 316 8.95 -14.71 5.74
N GLU A 317 10.01 -15.50 5.94
CA GLU A 317 10.47 -16.52 4.99
C GLU A 317 9.42 -17.62 4.71
N ALA A 318 8.47 -17.85 5.63
CA ALA A 318 7.40 -18.82 5.44
C ALA A 318 6.47 -18.43 4.29
N THR A 319 6.39 -17.16 3.92
CA THR A 319 5.64 -16.72 2.74
C THR A 319 6.20 -17.33 1.46
N SER A 320 7.51 -17.27 1.24
CA SER A 320 8.14 -17.82 0.02
C SER A 320 8.34 -19.34 0.11
N LYS A 321 8.68 -19.88 1.29
CA LYS A 321 9.07 -21.28 1.45
C LYS A 321 7.90 -22.23 1.73
N LEU A 322 6.80 -21.72 2.30
CA LEU A 322 5.63 -22.53 2.71
C LEU A 322 4.31 -22.02 2.11
N GLY A 323 4.32 -20.88 1.41
CA GLY A 323 3.13 -20.26 0.83
C GLY A 323 2.24 -19.54 1.84
N LEU A 324 2.75 -19.28 3.06
CA LEU A 324 1.99 -18.64 4.14
C LEU A 324 2.03 -17.11 3.99
N LYS A 325 1.09 -16.55 3.24
CA LYS A 325 1.11 -15.16 2.74
C LYS A 325 1.04 -14.10 3.84
N VAL A 326 0.39 -14.38 4.97
CA VAL A 326 0.21 -13.38 6.04
C VAL A 326 1.38 -13.35 7.04
N CYS A 327 2.37 -14.25 6.91
CA CYS A 327 3.53 -14.29 7.79
C CYS A 327 4.41 -13.03 7.73
N CYS A 328 4.45 -12.34 6.59
CA CYS A 328 5.15 -11.06 6.46
C CYS A 328 4.41 -9.89 7.11
N TRP A 329 3.16 -10.09 7.54
CA TRP A 329 2.29 -9.08 8.14
C TRP A 329 2.01 -9.33 9.62
N ILE A 330 2.80 -10.19 10.26
CA ILE A 330 2.77 -10.39 11.70
C ILE A 330 3.66 -9.30 12.33
N PRO A 331 3.10 -8.38 13.12
CA PRO A 331 3.86 -7.37 13.85
C PRO A 331 4.96 -7.99 14.70
N LYS A 332 6.20 -7.53 14.53
CA LYS A 332 7.34 -7.92 15.38
C LYS A 332 7.26 -7.21 16.73
N LEU A 333 7.95 -7.73 17.74
CA LEU A 333 8.07 -7.04 19.03
C LEU A 333 8.66 -5.63 18.86
N GLU A 334 9.63 -5.46 17.97
CA GLU A 334 10.21 -4.15 17.63
C GLU A 334 9.13 -3.18 17.12
N ASP A 335 8.29 -3.60 16.17
CA ASP A 335 7.19 -2.79 15.63
C ASP A 335 6.24 -2.35 16.75
N VAL A 336 5.89 -3.28 17.65
CA VAL A 336 5.00 -3.02 18.80
C VAL A 336 5.62 -2.00 19.75
N VAL A 337 6.90 -2.19 20.13
CA VAL A 337 7.59 -1.30 21.07
C VAL A 337 7.77 0.09 20.46
N ASN A 338 8.09 0.19 19.17
CA ASN A 338 8.20 1.46 18.47
C ASN A 338 6.86 2.22 18.49
N TRP A 339 5.74 1.53 18.22
CA TRP A 339 4.42 2.16 18.32
C TRP A 339 4.04 2.58 19.74
N VAL A 340 4.42 1.80 20.75
CA VAL A 340 4.23 2.19 22.15
C VAL A 340 5.03 3.45 22.47
N GLY A 341 6.30 3.51 22.04
CA GLY A 341 7.14 4.70 22.18
C GLY A 341 6.49 5.94 21.56
N LEU A 342 6.04 5.84 20.31
CA LEU A 342 5.36 6.94 19.60
C LEU A 342 4.08 7.40 20.32
N VAL A 343 3.27 6.47 20.85
CA VAL A 343 2.07 6.82 21.63
C VAL A 343 2.45 7.61 22.88
N LEU A 344 3.50 7.19 23.59
CA LEU A 344 3.97 7.90 24.78
C LEU A 344 4.53 9.27 24.40
N ASP A 345 5.39 9.37 23.41
CA ASP A 345 6.00 10.63 22.98
C ASP A 345 4.95 11.67 22.59
N GLU A 346 3.93 11.28 21.82
CA GLU A 346 2.90 12.19 21.32
C GLU A 346 1.81 12.54 22.35
N LYS A 347 1.55 11.66 23.32
CA LYS A 347 0.37 11.79 24.22
C LYS A 347 0.66 11.67 25.70
N PHE A 348 1.91 11.60 26.14
CA PHE A 348 2.30 11.39 27.54
C PHE A 348 1.46 12.21 28.53
N SER A 349 1.43 13.54 28.37
CA SER A 349 0.72 14.43 29.28
C SER A 349 -0.78 14.10 29.36
N SER A 350 -1.41 13.81 28.23
CA SER A 350 -2.84 13.42 28.19
C SER A 350 -3.06 12.08 28.88
N LEU A 351 -2.19 11.11 28.62
CA LEU A 351 -2.31 9.76 29.17
C LEU A 351 -2.16 9.73 30.70
N VAL A 352 -1.22 10.51 31.23
CA VAL A 352 -0.98 10.60 32.68
C VAL A 352 -2.07 11.39 33.40
N LEU A 353 -2.65 12.42 32.77
CA LEU A 353 -3.68 13.25 33.39
C LEU A 353 -5.07 12.58 33.45
N HIS A 354 -5.33 11.59 32.59
CA HIS A 354 -6.64 10.94 32.49
C HIS A 354 -6.62 9.52 33.12
N PRO A 355 -7.29 9.32 34.28
CA PRO A 355 -7.23 8.04 35.01
C PRO A 355 -7.71 6.81 34.23
N GLU A 356 -8.54 7.02 33.21
CA GLU A 356 -9.04 5.94 32.35
C GLU A 356 -7.93 5.13 31.68
N PHE A 357 -6.75 5.72 31.43
CA PHE A 357 -5.61 5.03 30.82
C PHE A 357 -4.70 4.32 31.83
N HIS A 358 -4.78 4.64 33.13
CA HIS A 358 -3.77 4.24 34.11
C HIS A 358 -3.70 2.74 34.37
N GLU A 359 -4.81 2.03 34.28
CA GLU A 359 -4.84 0.57 34.44
C GLU A 359 -4.12 -0.12 33.28
N GLU A 360 -4.45 0.23 32.05
CA GLU A 360 -3.84 -0.34 30.85
C GLU A 360 -2.35 -0.01 30.78
N LEU A 361 -1.96 1.22 31.11
CA LEU A 361 -0.55 1.65 31.10
C LEU A 361 0.28 0.93 32.17
N ARG A 362 -0.24 0.74 33.39
CA ARG A 362 0.46 -0.04 34.44
C ARG A 362 0.59 -1.51 34.05
N SER A 363 -0.42 -2.08 33.40
CA SER A 363 -0.36 -3.43 32.85
C SER A 363 0.76 -3.55 31.81
N MET A 364 0.82 -2.59 30.87
CA MET A 364 1.86 -2.53 29.85
C MET A 364 3.27 -2.33 30.42
N GLU A 365 3.43 -1.46 31.43
CA GLU A 365 4.71 -1.27 32.14
C GLU A 365 5.23 -2.58 32.72
N GLY A 366 4.36 -3.37 33.37
CA GLY A 366 4.70 -4.69 33.90
C GLY A 366 5.20 -5.64 32.82
N MET A 367 4.49 -5.73 31.70
CA MET A 367 4.86 -6.60 30.57
C MET A 367 6.17 -6.17 29.92
N VAL A 368 6.37 -4.87 29.70
CA VAL A 368 7.62 -4.33 29.14
C VAL A 368 8.80 -4.59 30.09
N SER A 369 8.60 -4.43 31.39
CA SER A 369 9.63 -4.72 32.40
C SER A 369 10.05 -6.19 32.39
N SER A 370 9.08 -7.10 32.28
CA SER A 370 9.29 -8.55 32.15
C SER A 370 10.11 -8.89 30.89
N LEU A 371 9.68 -8.39 29.74
CA LEU A 371 10.38 -8.57 28.46
C LEU A 371 11.80 -8.00 28.48
N ALA A 372 12.00 -6.82 29.07
CA ALA A 372 13.30 -6.19 29.19
C ALA A 372 14.26 -6.94 30.14
N LEU A 373 13.74 -7.62 31.17
CA LEU A 373 14.53 -8.50 32.04
C LEU A 373 14.96 -9.76 31.28
N GLU A 374 14.06 -10.38 30.52
CA GLU A 374 14.36 -11.57 29.71
C GLU A 374 15.42 -11.27 28.64
N ALA A 375 15.32 -10.13 27.95
CA ALA A 375 16.30 -9.70 26.96
C ALA A 375 17.69 -9.51 27.58
N ARG A 376 17.78 -8.94 28.78
CA ARG A 376 19.05 -8.76 29.52
C ARG A 376 19.67 -10.07 30.00
N ASN A 377 18.87 -11.08 30.28
CA ASN A 377 19.35 -12.39 30.72
C ASN A 377 19.73 -13.31 29.54
N SER A 378 19.38 -12.93 28.32
CA SER A 378 19.62 -13.70 27.08
C SER A 378 20.79 -13.17 26.24
N ALA A 379 21.34 -12.01 26.62
CA ALA A 379 22.54 -11.40 26.04
C ALA A 379 23.76 -11.70 26.94
#